data_AF-A0A2I0FKR6-F1
#
_entry.id   AF-A0A2I0FKR6-F1
#
_cell.length_a   1.000
_cell.length_b   1.000
_cell.length_c   1.000
_cell.angle_alpha   90.00
_cell.angle_beta   90.00
_cell.angle_gamma   90.00
#
_symmetry.space_group_name_H-M   'P 1'
#
loop_
_entity.id
_entity.type
_entity.pdbx_description
1 polymer ?
#
loop_
_entity_poly.entity_id
_entity_poly.type
_entity_poly.pdbx_seq_one_letter_code
_entity_poly.pdbx_strand_id
1 'polypeptide(L)'
;MKLAIFGATGRVGSEILKRALADGHQVTALQRSPKLDKHPNLETVFGNVREGKDIERVITGADAVFSALGTDKTTTLTDALPFIIESMERHGINRIITIGTAGILDSRLEEGKLRYQGGDSNRKMTFAAEEHEKAFRLLEQSNLEWTIVCPTYLPDGEAKGGYRVEKDFLPEGGKEISTGDTGEFAYRQLEESTFVRSRVGIAY
;
A
#
# COMPACT_ATOMS: atom_id res chain seq x y z
N MET A 1 -13.39 -12.38 5.25
CA MET A 1 -12.46 -12.52 4.11
C MET A 1 -11.16 -13.12 4.60
N LYS A 2 -10.39 -13.72 3.70
CA LYS A 2 -8.99 -14.11 3.87
C LYS A 2 -8.11 -13.02 3.24
N LEU A 3 -7.23 -12.42 4.01
CA LEU A 3 -6.42 -11.27 3.59
C LEU A 3 -4.94 -11.63 3.65
N ALA A 4 -4.24 -11.40 2.55
CA ALA A 4 -2.79 -11.46 2.50
C ALA A 4 -2.22 -10.07 2.80
N ILE A 5 -1.34 -9.93 3.79
CA ILE A 5 -0.72 -8.64 4.14
C ILE A 5 0.80 -8.71 4.08
N PHE A 6 1.39 -7.94 3.17
CA PHE A 6 2.82 -7.65 3.15
C PHE A 6 3.11 -6.33 3.87
N GLY A 7 4.15 -6.32 4.71
CA GLY A 7 4.50 -5.12 5.49
C GLY A 7 3.65 -4.93 6.75
N ALA A 8 3.01 -5.98 7.28
CA ALA A 8 2.14 -5.93 8.46
C ALA A 8 2.80 -5.42 9.76
N THR A 9 4.13 -5.43 9.83
CA THR A 9 4.92 -4.88 10.97
C THR A 9 5.32 -3.42 10.78
N GLY A 10 5.02 -2.83 9.62
CA GLY A 10 5.32 -1.45 9.28
C GLY A 10 4.27 -0.49 9.80
N ARG A 11 4.59 0.81 9.75
CA ARG A 11 3.81 1.90 10.35
C ARG A 11 2.34 1.95 9.92
N VAL A 12 2.05 1.70 8.64
CA VAL A 12 0.69 1.64 8.09
C VAL A 12 0.15 0.22 8.11
N GLY A 13 1.00 -0.78 7.83
CA GLY A 13 0.60 -2.18 7.79
C GLY A 13 0.08 -2.70 9.14
N SER A 14 0.60 -2.19 10.26
CA SER A 14 0.10 -2.51 11.60
C SER A 14 -1.32 -2.01 11.83
N GLU A 15 -1.66 -0.83 11.29
CA GLU A 15 -3.00 -0.26 11.37
C GLU A 15 -4.01 -1.06 10.51
N ILE A 16 -3.58 -1.48 9.31
CA ILE A 16 -4.39 -2.35 8.44
C ILE A 16 -4.62 -3.71 9.14
N LEU A 17 -3.57 -4.32 9.68
CA LEU A 17 -3.66 -5.60 10.38
C LEU A 17 -4.62 -5.52 11.58
N LYS A 18 -4.48 -4.48 12.42
CA LYS A 18 -5.34 -4.24 13.59
C LYS A 18 -6.82 -4.20 13.19
N ARG A 19 -7.16 -3.50 12.12
CA ARG A 19 -8.54 -3.38 11.61
C ARG A 19 -9.05 -4.69 11.02
N ALA A 20 -8.26 -5.33 10.18
CA ALA A 20 -8.60 -6.61 9.59
C ALA A 20 -8.94 -7.69 10.64
N LEU A 21 -8.13 -7.77 11.71
CA LEU A 21 -8.37 -8.71 12.81
C LEU A 21 -9.58 -8.33 13.65
N ALA A 22 -9.79 -7.02 13.90
CA ALA A 22 -10.96 -6.52 14.66
C ALA A 22 -12.28 -6.86 13.96
N ASP A 23 -12.31 -6.79 12.62
CA ASP A 23 -13.49 -7.13 11.81
C ASP A 23 -13.60 -8.64 11.51
N GLY A 24 -12.80 -9.46 12.21
CA GLY A 24 -12.90 -10.91 12.18
C GLY A 24 -12.39 -11.57 10.89
N HIS A 25 -11.64 -10.86 10.05
CA HIS A 25 -11.01 -11.46 8.89
C HIS A 25 -9.90 -12.42 9.28
N GLN A 26 -9.68 -13.44 8.44
CA GLN A 26 -8.52 -14.31 8.52
C GLN A 26 -7.37 -13.61 7.80
N VAL A 27 -6.21 -13.48 8.44
CA VAL A 27 -5.08 -12.75 7.89
C VAL A 27 -3.87 -13.67 7.81
N THR A 28 -3.23 -13.70 6.65
CA THR A 28 -1.90 -14.29 6.47
C THR A 28 -0.90 -13.16 6.25
N ALA A 29 0.10 -13.05 7.11
CA ALA A 29 1.09 -11.97 7.05
C ALA A 29 2.51 -12.51 6.90
N LEU A 30 3.30 -11.90 6.01
CA LEU A 30 4.73 -12.20 5.92
C LEU A 30 5.52 -11.40 6.97
N GLN A 31 6.40 -12.07 7.71
CA GLN A 31 7.34 -11.42 8.63
C GLN A 31 8.78 -11.93 8.47
N ARG A 32 9.74 -11.01 8.58
CA ARG A 32 11.19 -11.32 8.57
C ARG A 32 11.71 -11.72 9.96
N SER A 33 11.00 -11.35 11.01
CA SER A 33 11.37 -11.52 12.41
C SER A 33 10.08 -11.66 13.24
N PRO A 34 10.08 -12.40 14.37
CA PRO A 34 8.88 -12.69 15.17
C PRO A 34 8.40 -11.45 15.95
N LYS A 35 7.78 -10.49 15.25
CA LYS A 35 7.30 -9.22 15.83
C LYS A 35 5.79 -9.14 15.94
N LEU A 36 5.06 -10.00 15.24
CA LEU A 36 3.60 -10.04 15.30
C LEU A 36 3.15 -10.90 16.49
N ASP A 37 2.26 -10.36 17.29
CA ASP A 37 1.62 -11.09 18.39
C ASP A 37 0.70 -12.18 17.84
N LYS A 38 0.54 -13.26 18.62
CA LYS A 38 -0.38 -14.35 18.25
C LYS A 38 -1.82 -13.85 18.30
N HIS A 39 -2.59 -14.21 17.28
CA HIS A 39 -4.03 -13.96 17.24
C HIS A 39 -4.74 -15.16 16.59
N PRO A 40 -5.96 -15.55 17.03
CA PRO A 40 -6.68 -16.70 16.48
C PRO A 40 -6.88 -16.65 14.96
N ASN A 41 -7.06 -15.45 14.43
CA ASN A 41 -7.28 -15.20 13.01
C ASN A 41 -6.01 -14.75 12.26
N LEU A 42 -4.82 -14.84 12.87
CA LEU A 42 -3.56 -14.45 12.25
C LEU A 42 -2.65 -15.66 12.04
N GLU A 43 -2.38 -15.96 10.77
CA GLU A 43 -1.29 -16.84 10.36
C GLU A 43 -0.07 -16.00 9.96
N THR A 44 1.11 -16.40 10.45
CA THR A 44 2.36 -15.71 10.10
C THR A 44 3.27 -16.61 9.29
N VAL A 45 3.70 -16.14 8.13
CA VAL A 45 4.71 -16.81 7.30
C VAL A 45 6.06 -16.16 7.53
N PHE A 46 7.06 -16.95 7.92
CA PHE A 46 8.44 -16.48 7.96
C PHE A 46 9.06 -16.54 6.57
N GLY A 47 9.62 -15.42 6.14
CA GLY A 47 10.22 -15.30 4.81
C GLY A 47 10.60 -13.89 4.41
N ASN A 48 10.87 -13.71 3.13
CA ASN A 48 11.30 -12.47 2.51
C ASN A 48 10.44 -12.16 1.27
N VAL A 49 9.96 -10.94 1.14
CA VAL A 49 9.18 -10.49 -0.03
C VAL A 49 9.97 -10.51 -1.35
N ARG A 50 11.29 -10.70 -1.30
CA ARG A 50 12.12 -10.92 -2.50
C ARG A 50 12.09 -12.37 -3.01
N GLU A 51 11.44 -13.27 -2.25
CA GLU A 51 11.35 -14.69 -2.58
C GLU A 51 9.92 -15.00 -3.05
N GLY A 52 9.72 -15.29 -4.34
CA GLY A 52 8.40 -15.57 -4.89
C GLY A 52 7.65 -16.71 -4.17
N LYS A 53 8.36 -17.73 -3.70
CA LYS A 53 7.79 -18.83 -2.89
C LYS A 53 7.22 -18.37 -1.55
N ASP A 54 7.77 -17.30 -0.96
CA ASP A 54 7.31 -16.78 0.33
C ASP A 54 6.06 -15.92 0.12
N ILE A 55 6.02 -15.17 -0.99
CA ILE A 55 4.83 -14.46 -1.46
C ILE A 55 3.68 -15.43 -1.77
N GLU A 56 3.96 -16.50 -2.51
CA GLU A 56 2.97 -17.51 -2.89
C GLU A 56 2.28 -18.12 -1.65
N ARG A 57 3.07 -18.47 -0.63
CA ARG A 57 2.55 -19.02 0.64
C ARG A 57 1.60 -18.07 1.35
N VAL A 58 1.79 -16.75 1.20
CA VAL A 58 0.96 -15.73 1.84
C VAL A 58 -0.31 -15.46 1.03
N ILE A 59 -0.23 -15.52 -0.29
CA ILE A 59 -1.34 -15.20 -1.20
C ILE A 59 -2.31 -16.37 -1.40
N THR A 60 -1.82 -17.61 -1.30
CA THR A 60 -2.63 -18.82 -1.59
C THR A 60 -3.93 -18.83 -0.76
N GLY A 61 -5.07 -18.77 -1.47
CA GLY A 61 -6.40 -18.80 -0.86
C GLY A 61 -6.87 -17.48 -0.23
N ALA A 62 -6.17 -16.37 -0.46
CA ALA A 62 -6.63 -15.04 -0.07
C ALA A 62 -7.74 -14.54 -1.02
N ASP A 63 -8.60 -13.66 -0.51
CA ASP A 63 -9.63 -12.95 -1.28
C ASP A 63 -9.10 -11.59 -1.78
N ALA A 64 -8.17 -10.98 -1.05
CA ALA A 64 -7.55 -9.69 -1.38
C ALA A 64 -6.15 -9.55 -0.78
N VAL A 65 -5.34 -8.66 -1.36
CA VAL A 65 -3.96 -8.41 -0.95
C VAL A 65 -3.76 -6.97 -0.51
N PHE A 66 -3.09 -6.77 0.63
CA PHE A 66 -2.52 -5.50 1.04
C PHE A 66 -1.00 -5.52 0.90
N SER A 67 -0.43 -4.49 0.28
CA SER A 67 1.01 -4.23 0.26
C SER A 67 1.33 -2.90 0.93
N ALA A 68 1.67 -2.97 2.22
CA ALA A 68 2.19 -1.85 3.00
C ALA A 68 3.72 -1.89 3.10
N LEU A 69 4.38 -2.41 2.05
CA LEU A 69 5.84 -2.46 1.97
C LEU A 69 6.39 -1.03 1.86
N GLY A 70 7.45 -0.76 2.62
CA GLY A 70 8.30 0.40 2.39
C GLY A 70 9.38 0.09 1.38
N THR A 71 10.05 1.11 0.87
CA THR A 71 11.23 0.93 0.01
C THR A 71 12.39 0.27 0.77
N ASP A 72 12.42 0.38 2.11
CA ASP A 72 13.59 0.06 2.95
C ASP A 72 14.87 0.77 2.45
N LYS A 73 14.73 1.91 1.73
CA LYS A 73 15.82 2.59 1.00
C LYS A 73 16.52 1.68 -0.04
N THR A 74 15.78 0.72 -0.58
CA THR A 74 16.22 -0.28 -1.56
C THR A 74 15.11 -0.52 -2.60
N THR A 75 15.30 -1.51 -3.47
CA THR A 75 14.38 -1.94 -4.53
C THR A 75 13.27 -2.88 -4.06
N THR A 76 12.98 -2.94 -2.75
CA THR A 76 12.04 -3.93 -2.17
C THR A 76 10.68 -3.96 -2.88
N LEU A 77 10.18 -2.80 -3.30
CA LEU A 77 8.89 -2.70 -3.99
C LEU A 77 8.94 -3.35 -5.38
N THR A 78 9.93 -2.98 -6.19
CA THR A 78 10.08 -3.49 -7.56
C THR A 78 10.50 -4.94 -7.61
N ASP A 79 11.20 -5.43 -6.58
CA ASP A 79 11.59 -6.84 -6.47
C ASP A 79 10.38 -7.72 -6.09
N ALA A 80 9.51 -7.23 -5.20
CA ALA A 80 8.40 -8.01 -4.67
C ALA A 80 7.16 -7.99 -5.57
N LEU A 81 6.84 -6.84 -6.15
CA LEU A 81 5.56 -6.62 -6.82
C LEU A 81 5.31 -7.54 -8.03
N PRO A 82 6.30 -7.86 -8.90
CA PRO A 82 6.10 -8.82 -9.99
C PRO A 82 5.63 -10.18 -9.48
N PHE A 83 6.21 -10.69 -8.39
CA PHE A 83 5.80 -11.96 -7.78
C PHE A 83 4.40 -11.87 -7.15
N ILE A 84 4.05 -10.72 -6.55
CA ILE A 84 2.71 -10.49 -6.01
C ILE A 84 1.68 -10.54 -7.15
N ILE A 85 1.92 -9.79 -8.23
CA ILE A 85 1.02 -9.74 -9.39
C ILE A 85 0.87 -11.13 -10.00
N GLU A 86 1.97 -11.82 -10.29
CA GLU A 86 1.95 -13.16 -10.88
C GLU A 86 1.19 -14.17 -10.00
N SER A 87 1.42 -14.14 -8.69
CA SER A 87 0.73 -15.02 -7.75
C SER A 87 -0.77 -14.71 -7.68
N MET A 88 -1.14 -13.44 -7.61
CA MET A 88 -2.54 -13.01 -7.64
C MET A 88 -3.25 -13.47 -8.91
N GLU A 89 -2.66 -13.25 -10.08
CA GLU A 89 -3.23 -13.67 -11.36
C GLU A 89 -3.37 -15.19 -11.46
N ARG A 90 -2.37 -15.94 -10.97
CA ARG A 90 -2.42 -17.41 -10.93
C ARG A 90 -3.55 -17.95 -10.05
N HIS A 91 -3.83 -17.29 -8.93
CA HIS A 91 -4.87 -17.69 -7.98
C HIS A 91 -6.23 -17.02 -8.26
N GLY A 92 -6.35 -16.21 -9.32
CA GLY A 92 -7.59 -15.51 -9.66
C GLY A 92 -8.01 -14.44 -8.65
N ILE A 93 -7.04 -13.86 -7.94
CA ILE A 93 -7.25 -12.81 -6.94
C ILE A 93 -7.11 -11.47 -7.64
N ASN A 94 -8.14 -10.64 -7.62
CA ASN A 94 -8.15 -9.39 -8.39
C ASN A 94 -7.84 -8.14 -7.56
N ARG A 95 -8.17 -8.12 -6.26
CA ARG A 95 -8.12 -6.90 -5.45
C ARG A 95 -6.78 -6.73 -4.74
N ILE A 96 -6.07 -5.63 -5.04
CA ILE A 96 -4.85 -5.22 -4.31
C ILE A 96 -4.91 -3.76 -3.88
N ILE A 97 -4.55 -3.50 -2.63
CA ILE A 97 -4.39 -2.15 -2.08
C ILE A 97 -2.93 -1.97 -1.68
N THR A 98 -2.28 -0.92 -2.18
CA THR A 98 -0.88 -0.63 -1.87
C THR A 98 -0.71 0.74 -1.23
N ILE A 99 0.34 0.89 -0.43
CA ILE A 99 0.74 2.18 0.13
C ILE A 99 1.84 2.77 -0.75
N GLY A 100 1.55 3.93 -1.33
CA GLY A 100 2.43 4.71 -2.18
C GLY A 100 2.99 5.94 -1.47
N THR A 101 3.20 7.00 -2.26
CA THR A 101 3.69 8.30 -1.79
C THR A 101 3.03 9.40 -2.60
N ALA A 102 2.76 10.55 -1.99
CA ALA A 102 2.28 11.72 -2.72
C ALA A 102 3.22 12.14 -3.86
N GLY A 103 4.48 11.72 -3.85
CA GLY A 103 5.42 11.99 -4.96
C GLY A 103 4.94 11.45 -6.32
N ILE A 104 4.21 10.32 -6.33
CA ILE A 104 3.76 9.65 -7.57
C ILE A 104 2.35 10.06 -8.01
N LEU A 105 1.75 11.05 -7.36
CA LEU A 105 0.52 11.68 -7.84
C LEU A 105 0.85 12.67 -8.95
N ASP A 106 -0.15 13.09 -9.70
CA ASP A 106 -0.02 14.04 -10.79
C ASP A 106 0.33 15.43 -10.27
N SER A 107 1.23 16.10 -10.98
CA SER A 107 1.62 17.47 -10.71
C SER A 107 0.47 18.41 -11.04
N ARG A 108 0.23 19.40 -10.17
CA ARG A 108 -0.69 20.51 -10.46
C ARG A 108 0.02 21.67 -11.17
N LEU A 109 1.35 21.66 -11.19
CA LEU A 109 2.17 22.75 -11.72
C LEU A 109 2.64 22.47 -13.15
N GLU A 110 2.87 21.20 -13.48
CA GLU A 110 3.37 20.76 -14.78
C GLU A 110 2.56 19.57 -15.31
N GLU A 111 1.74 19.79 -16.33
CA GLU A 111 0.92 18.75 -16.95
C GLU A 111 1.77 17.58 -17.46
N GLY A 112 1.30 16.35 -17.23
CA GLY A 112 1.98 15.11 -17.66
C GLY A 112 3.16 14.69 -16.77
N LYS A 113 3.52 15.47 -15.74
CA LYS A 113 4.54 15.12 -14.77
C LYS A 113 3.93 14.61 -13.46
N LEU A 114 4.72 13.81 -12.74
CA LEU A 114 4.43 13.46 -11.36
C LEU A 114 4.89 14.57 -10.40
N ARG A 115 4.30 14.68 -9.21
CA ARG A 115 4.62 15.72 -8.20
C ARG A 115 6.11 15.79 -7.85
N TYR A 116 6.82 14.66 -7.86
CA TYR A 116 8.26 14.66 -7.60
C TYR A 116 9.10 15.19 -8.77
N GLN A 117 8.52 15.31 -9.97
CA GLN A 117 9.14 15.82 -11.20
C GLN A 117 8.72 17.27 -11.51
N GLY A 118 7.50 17.67 -11.13
CA GLY A 118 6.83 18.92 -11.53
C GLY A 118 6.95 20.11 -10.56
N GLY A 119 7.88 20.07 -9.59
CA GLY A 119 8.09 21.16 -8.65
C GLY A 119 7.08 21.28 -7.50
N ASP A 120 6.06 20.42 -7.42
CA ASP A 120 5.08 20.39 -6.32
C ASP A 120 5.69 20.01 -4.96
N SER A 121 6.91 19.46 -4.98
CA SER A 121 7.60 18.92 -3.82
C SER A 121 8.97 19.55 -3.65
N ASN A 122 9.23 20.07 -2.45
CA ASN A 122 10.55 20.56 -2.04
C ASN A 122 11.54 19.44 -1.65
N ARG A 123 11.15 18.16 -1.78
CA ARG A 123 12.03 17.03 -1.44
C ARG A 123 13.16 16.90 -2.45
N LYS A 124 14.40 16.97 -1.95
CA LYS A 124 15.63 16.80 -2.76
C LYS A 124 15.95 15.34 -3.08
N MET A 125 15.52 14.40 -2.25
CA MET A 125 15.73 12.96 -2.48
C MET A 125 14.49 12.37 -3.16
N THR A 126 14.66 11.88 -4.39
CA THR A 126 13.58 11.35 -5.24
C THR A 126 13.51 9.83 -5.25
N PHE A 127 14.54 9.13 -4.79
CA PHE A 127 14.63 7.65 -4.84
C PHE A 127 13.34 6.93 -4.41
N ALA A 128 12.73 7.33 -3.29
CA ALA A 128 11.50 6.70 -2.84
C ALA A 128 10.34 6.90 -3.82
N ALA A 129 10.21 8.09 -4.41
CA ALA A 129 9.19 8.37 -5.42
C ALA A 129 9.45 7.62 -6.73
N GLU A 130 10.71 7.50 -7.15
CA GLU A 130 11.11 6.71 -8.32
C GLU A 130 10.78 5.22 -8.15
N GLU A 131 11.08 4.65 -6.97
CA GLU A 131 10.75 3.25 -6.67
C GLU A 131 9.23 3.01 -6.60
N HIS A 132 8.48 3.94 -6.00
CA HIS A 132 7.03 3.88 -6.02
C HIS A 132 6.45 4.08 -7.43
N GLU A 133 7.07 4.90 -8.28
CA GLU A 133 6.64 5.06 -9.67
C GLU A 133 6.80 3.75 -10.44
N LYS A 134 7.96 3.10 -10.33
CA LYS A 134 8.17 1.78 -10.96
C LYS A 134 7.13 0.76 -10.50
N ALA A 135 6.84 0.72 -9.20
CA ALA A 135 5.80 -0.14 -8.66
C ALA A 135 4.39 0.23 -9.20
N PHE A 136 4.08 1.52 -9.30
CA PHE A 136 2.85 1.98 -9.91
C PHE A 136 2.73 1.54 -11.38
N ARG A 137 3.77 1.68 -12.19
CA ARG A 137 3.76 1.25 -13.60
C ARG A 137 3.52 -0.25 -13.78
N LEU A 138 4.06 -1.08 -12.88
CA LEU A 138 3.78 -2.51 -12.88
C LEU A 138 2.30 -2.81 -12.59
N LEU A 139 1.69 -2.11 -11.64
CA LEU A 139 0.26 -2.24 -11.35
C LEU A 139 -0.61 -1.73 -12.51
N GLU A 140 -0.25 -0.57 -13.07
CA GLU A 140 -0.93 0.05 -14.22
C GLU A 140 -0.98 -0.89 -15.44
N GLN A 141 0.07 -1.68 -15.65
CA GLN A 141 0.15 -2.68 -16.74
C GLN A 141 -0.57 -4.00 -16.42
N SER A 142 -0.92 -4.24 -15.15
CA SER A 142 -1.62 -5.46 -14.73
C SER A 142 -3.13 -5.39 -14.97
N ASN A 143 -3.80 -6.54 -14.96
CA ASN A 143 -5.27 -6.59 -15.02
C ASN A 143 -5.94 -6.44 -13.65
N LEU A 144 -5.17 -6.26 -12.58
CA LEU A 144 -5.70 -6.22 -11.22
C LEU A 144 -6.57 -4.99 -10.95
N GLU A 145 -7.46 -5.14 -9.97
CA GLU A 145 -8.21 -4.04 -9.35
C GLU A 145 -7.34 -3.42 -8.26
N TRP A 146 -6.38 -2.60 -8.68
CA TRP A 146 -5.42 -1.98 -7.78
C TRP A 146 -5.89 -0.61 -7.27
N THR A 147 -5.54 -0.27 -6.03
CA THR A 147 -5.64 1.10 -5.51
C THR A 147 -4.35 1.44 -4.79
N ILE A 148 -3.74 2.59 -5.12
CA ILE A 148 -2.51 3.06 -4.45
C ILE A 148 -2.86 4.24 -3.56
N VAL A 149 -2.75 4.07 -2.25
CA VAL A 149 -2.98 5.13 -1.26
C VAL A 149 -1.70 5.94 -1.11
N CYS A 150 -1.74 7.22 -1.45
CA CYS A 150 -0.57 8.09 -1.57
C CYS A 150 -0.54 9.16 -0.47
N PRO A 151 -0.04 8.84 0.74
CA PRO A 151 0.16 9.82 1.81
C PRO A 151 1.31 10.78 1.49
N THR A 152 1.27 11.97 2.08
CA THR A 152 2.36 12.98 2.02
C THR A 152 3.28 12.87 3.24
N TYR A 153 3.53 13.93 4.03
CA TYR A 153 4.17 13.78 5.32
C TYR A 153 3.33 12.87 6.21
N LEU A 154 3.95 11.80 6.72
CA LEU A 154 3.25 10.71 7.39
C LEU A 154 3.81 10.59 8.80
N PRO A 155 3.37 11.40 9.79
CA PRO A 155 3.67 11.19 11.21
C PRO A 155 2.93 9.97 11.76
N ASP A 156 3.51 9.34 12.80
CA ASP A 156 2.83 8.30 13.56
C ASP A 156 1.66 8.90 14.33
N GLY A 157 0.54 8.17 14.39
CA GLY A 157 -0.61 8.55 15.21
C GLY A 157 -1.86 7.76 14.88
N GLU A 158 -2.82 7.79 15.80
CA GLU A 158 -4.14 7.18 15.63
C GLU A 158 -4.92 7.82 14.46
N ALA A 159 -5.97 7.12 14.03
CA ALA A 159 -6.93 7.65 13.07
C ALA A 159 -7.73 8.80 13.72
N LYS A 160 -7.69 9.98 13.11
CA LYS A 160 -8.38 11.19 13.58
C LYS A 160 -9.64 11.47 12.76
N GLY A 161 -9.75 10.91 11.55
CA GLY A 161 -10.76 11.28 10.58
C GLY A 161 -10.57 12.70 10.04
N GLY A 162 -11.58 13.19 9.31
CA GLY A 162 -11.57 14.57 8.76
C GLY A 162 -10.53 14.82 7.67
N TYR A 163 -9.93 13.77 7.11
CA TYR A 163 -9.03 13.87 5.98
C TYR A 163 -9.81 14.03 4.66
N ARG A 164 -9.14 14.60 3.68
CA ARG A 164 -9.59 14.75 2.30
C ARG A 164 -8.89 13.72 1.43
N VAL A 165 -9.57 13.30 0.38
CA VAL A 165 -9.06 12.34 -0.60
C VAL A 165 -9.27 12.90 -2.00
N GLU A 166 -8.32 12.64 -2.89
CA GLU A 166 -8.45 13.05 -4.28
C GLU A 166 -7.82 12.01 -5.21
N LYS A 167 -8.53 11.67 -6.27
CA LYS A 167 -8.06 10.75 -7.29
C LYS A 167 -6.92 11.41 -8.08
N ASP A 168 -5.82 10.70 -8.22
CA ASP A 168 -4.60 11.04 -8.95
C ASP A 168 -3.85 12.31 -8.49
N PHE A 169 -4.47 13.17 -7.68
CA PHE A 169 -3.86 14.38 -7.13
C PHE A 169 -3.72 14.31 -5.61
N LEU A 170 -2.81 15.12 -5.06
CA LEU A 170 -2.83 15.43 -3.62
C LEU A 170 -3.93 16.47 -3.37
N PRO A 171 -4.78 16.30 -2.34
CA PRO A 171 -5.72 17.33 -1.94
C PRO A 171 -5.03 18.69 -1.78
N GLU A 172 -5.64 19.75 -2.31
CA GLU A 172 -5.03 21.08 -2.29
C GLU A 172 -4.67 21.53 -0.86
N GLY A 173 -3.48 22.10 -0.68
CA GLY A 173 -2.98 22.46 0.65
C GLY A 173 -2.67 21.29 1.58
N GLY A 174 -2.76 20.04 1.10
CA GLY A 174 -2.45 18.83 1.85
C GLY A 174 -0.98 18.78 2.27
N LYS A 175 -0.73 18.70 3.58
CA LYS A 175 0.62 18.74 4.16
C LYS A 175 1.00 17.46 4.87
N GLU A 176 0.06 16.85 5.57
CA GLU A 176 0.29 15.65 6.37
C GLU A 176 -0.96 14.77 6.50
N ILE A 177 -0.75 13.53 6.93
CA ILE A 177 -1.79 12.55 7.28
C ILE A 177 -1.21 11.56 8.30
N SER A 178 -2.00 11.05 9.26
CA SER A 178 -1.46 10.06 10.22
C SER A 178 -1.34 8.67 9.60
N THR A 179 -0.50 7.83 10.19
CA THR A 179 -0.44 6.39 9.89
C THR A 179 -1.79 5.71 10.13
N GLY A 180 -2.50 6.10 11.19
CA GLY A 180 -3.82 5.60 11.53
C GLY A 180 -4.87 5.89 10.47
N ASP A 181 -4.96 7.14 9.99
CA ASP A 181 -5.90 7.51 8.93
C ASP A 181 -5.50 6.93 7.56
N THR A 182 -4.19 6.80 7.29
CA THR A 182 -3.71 6.12 6.09
C THR A 182 -4.11 4.64 6.09
N GLY A 183 -3.93 3.95 7.22
CA GLY A 183 -4.31 2.55 7.38
C GLY A 183 -5.82 2.34 7.36
N GLU A 184 -6.57 3.26 7.96
CA GLU A 184 -8.04 3.29 7.91
C GLU A 184 -8.56 3.45 6.49
N PHE A 185 -8.07 4.45 5.76
CA PHE A 185 -8.48 4.69 4.39
C PHE A 185 -8.13 3.50 3.49
N ALA A 186 -6.89 2.99 3.59
CA ALA A 186 -6.47 1.81 2.85
C ALA A 186 -7.36 0.60 3.13
N TYR A 187 -7.69 0.34 4.39
CA TYR A 187 -8.57 -0.76 4.78
C TYR A 187 -9.97 -0.63 4.17
N ARG A 188 -10.56 0.58 4.18
CA ARG A 188 -11.87 0.85 3.54
C ARG A 188 -11.91 0.56 2.05
N GLN A 189 -10.78 0.65 1.37
CA GLN A 189 -10.69 0.30 -0.05
C GLN A 189 -10.92 -1.19 -0.34
N LEU A 190 -11.00 -2.05 0.69
CA LEU A 190 -11.42 -3.44 0.53
C LEU A 190 -12.85 -3.55 0.00
N GLU A 191 -13.75 -2.66 0.41
CA GLU A 191 -15.17 -2.68 0.04
C GLU A 191 -15.54 -1.59 -0.97
N GLU A 192 -14.79 -0.48 -0.99
CA GLU A 192 -15.06 0.64 -1.89
C GLU A 192 -14.44 0.44 -3.27
N SER A 193 -15.25 0.61 -4.32
CA SER A 193 -14.82 0.51 -5.72
C SER A 193 -14.50 1.86 -6.38
N THR A 194 -14.75 2.97 -5.69
CA THR A 194 -14.57 4.35 -6.20
C THR A 194 -13.17 4.62 -6.75
N PHE A 195 -12.15 4.00 -6.15
CA PHE A 195 -10.74 4.24 -6.45
C PHE A 195 -10.03 3.03 -7.09
N VAL A 196 -10.80 2.11 -7.70
CA VAL A 196 -10.22 1.02 -8.49
C VAL A 196 -9.45 1.58 -9.68
N ARG A 197 -8.25 1.05 -9.88
CA ARG A 197 -7.26 1.46 -10.88
C ARG A 197 -6.93 2.95 -10.80
N SER A 198 -6.67 3.42 -9.59
CA SER A 198 -6.24 4.81 -9.36
C SER A 198 -5.25 4.97 -8.22
N ARG A 199 -4.46 6.04 -8.29
CA ARG A 199 -3.70 6.55 -7.16
C ARG A 199 -4.61 7.51 -6.41
N VAL A 200 -4.53 7.55 -5.08
CA VAL A 200 -5.39 8.42 -4.25
C VAL A 200 -4.53 9.21 -3.30
N GLY A 201 -4.47 10.53 -3.48
CA GLY A 201 -3.84 11.40 -2.51
C GLY A 201 -4.71 11.53 -1.27
N ILE A 202 -4.08 11.45 -0.10
CA ILE A 202 -4.75 11.63 1.19
C ILE A 202 -4.00 12.64 2.05
N ALA A 203 -4.72 13.58 2.64
CA ALA A 203 -4.20 14.60 3.54
C ALA A 203 -5.34 15.23 4.34
N TYR A 204 -5.04 15.84 5.50
CA TYR A 204 -6.00 16.73 6.16
C TYR A 204 -6.29 17.98 5.30
#